data_AF-A0A8H8XEW3-F1
#
_entry.id   AF-A0A8H8XEW3-F1
#
_cell.length_a   1.000
_cell.length_b   1.000
_cell.length_c   1.000
_cell.angle_alpha   90.00
_cell.angle_beta   90.00
_cell.angle_gamma   90.00
#
_symmetry.space_group_name_H-M   'P 1'
#
loop_
_entity.id
_entity.type
_entity.pdbx_description
1 polymer ?
#
loop_
_entity_poly.entity_id
_entity_poly.type
_entity_poly.pdbx_seq_one_letter_code
_entity_poly.pdbx_strand_id
1 'polypeptide(L)' 'MGYVFNNVLILKEFARRATGSTRFTLSIKNFNEIEALFPPLEEQQRIAQVLMLADDEIIKLKNELVLLKTQKKD' A
#
# COMPACT_ATOMS: atom_id res chain seq x y z
N MET A 1 1.70 -4.39 -6.46
CA MET A 1 1.75 -3.07 -5.77
C MET A 1 3.04 -2.94 -4.97
N GLY A 2 3.48 -1.71 -4.66
CA GLY A 2 4.64 -1.45 -3.79
C GLY A 2 4.33 -1.73 -2.32
N TYR A 3 4.11 -3.01 -1.96
CA TYR A 3 3.62 -3.43 -0.64
C TYR A 3 4.47 -2.93 0.54
N VAL A 4 5.78 -2.80 0.33
CA VAL A 4 6.72 -2.28 1.33
C VAL A 4 6.37 -0.86 1.82
N PHE A 5 5.73 -0.03 0.98
CA PHE A 5 5.38 1.34 1.34
C PHE A 5 4.22 1.43 2.33
N ASN A 6 3.47 0.34 2.52
CA ASN A 6 2.45 0.22 3.56
C ASN A 6 3.01 -0.30 4.89
N ASN A 7 4.33 -0.55 4.98
CA ASN A 7 4.96 -0.94 6.23
C ASN A 7 4.96 0.25 7.22
N VAL A 8 4.61 -0.01 8.47
CA VAL A 8 4.50 1.02 9.53
C VAL A 8 5.80 1.80 9.72
N LEU A 9 6.97 1.15 9.60
CA LEU A 9 8.26 1.82 9.76
C LEU A 9 8.53 2.78 8.60
N ILE A 10 8.22 2.36 7.37
CA ILE A 10 8.36 3.18 6.17
C ILE A 10 7.40 4.36 6.18
N LEU A 11 6.14 4.15 6.60
CA LEU A 11 5.15 5.22 6.75
C LEU A 11 5.59 6.24 7.81
N LYS A 12 6.16 5.80 8.93
CA LYS A 12 6.72 6.68 9.95
C LYS A 12 7.89 7.50 9.39
N GLU A 13 8.73 6.88 8.58
CA GLU A 13 9.85 7.56 7.96
C GLU A 13 9.41 8.59 6.91
N PHE A 14 8.39 8.27 6.11
CA PHE A 14 7.74 9.25 5.24
C PHE A 14 7.19 10.44 6.02
N ALA A 15 6.46 10.18 7.12
CA ALA A 15 5.91 11.23 7.95
C ALA A 15 7.00 12.10 8.60
N ARG A 16 8.09 11.48 9.06
CA ARG A 16 9.22 12.18 9.68
C ARG A 16 9.95 13.11 8.71
N ARG A 17 10.09 12.70 7.45
CA ARG A 17 10.82 13.45 6.41
C ARG A 17 9.92 14.36 5.56
N ALA A 18 8.61 14.22 5.68
CA ALA A 18 7.66 15.09 5.02
C ALA A 18 7.71 16.50 5.63
N THR A 19 7.49 17.48 4.77
CA THR A 19 7.52 18.91 5.12
C THR A 19 6.15 19.53 4.91
N GLY A 20 5.86 20.61 5.64
CA GLY A 20 4.58 21.31 5.59
C GLY A 20 3.65 20.94 6.76
N SER A 21 2.89 21.91 7.25
CA SER A 21 1.97 21.75 8.39
C SER A 21 0.55 21.36 7.95
N THR A 22 0.08 21.92 6.83
CA THR A 22 -1.26 21.63 6.28
C THR A 22 -1.24 20.54 5.20
N ARG A 23 -0.15 20.47 4.42
CA ARG A 23 0.04 19.45 3.38
C ARG A 23 1.41 18.82 3.53
N PHE A 24 1.44 17.56 3.95
CA PHE A 24 2.66 16.75 4.03
C PHE A 24 3.20 16.50 2.63
N THR A 25 4.36 17.07 2.32
CA THR A 25 5.05 16.91 1.03
C THR A 25 6.42 16.26 1.26
N LEU A 26 6.69 15.15 0.57
CA LEU A 26 7.97 14.46 0.60
C LEU A 26 8.75 14.77 -0.69
N SER A 27 9.95 15.34 -0.56
CA SER A 27 10.81 15.60 -1.72
C SER A 27 11.39 14.30 -2.26
N ILE A 28 11.69 14.24 -3.56
CA ILE A 28 12.33 13.07 -4.18
C ILE A 28 13.67 12.76 -3.50
N LYS A 29 14.44 13.79 -3.14
CA LYS A 29 15.68 13.65 -2.38
C LYS A 29 15.44 12.91 -1.07
N ASN A 30 14.48 13.38 -0.26
CA ASN A 30 14.18 12.77 1.03
C ASN A 30 13.62 11.34 0.87
N PHE A 31 12.86 11.08 -0.19
CA PHE A 31 12.34 9.75 -0.51
C PHE A 31 13.48 8.74 -0.81
N ASN A 32 14.47 9.15 -1.61
CA ASN A 32 15.60 8.28 -1.98
C ASN A 32 16.53 7.95 -0.80
N GLU A 33 16.52 8.77 0.25
CA GLU A 33 17.31 8.56 1.47
C GLU A 33 16.62 7.63 2.49
N ILE A 34 15.44 7.09 2.15
CA ILE A 34 14.70 6.16 3.01
C ILE A 34 15.18 4.75 2.74
N GLU A 35 15.75 4.14 3.77
CA GLU A 35 16.20 2.77 3.74
C GLU A 35 15.07 1.83 4.15
N ALA A 36 14.90 0.76 3.39
CA ALA A 36 13.96 -0.31 3.68
C ALA A 36 14.70 -1.64 3.71
N LEU A 37 14.40 -2.45 4.71
CA LEU A 37 14.93 -3.80 4.81
C LEU A 37 14.10 -4.71 3.90
N PHE A 38 14.76 -5.35 2.94
CA PHE A 38 14.13 -6.31 2.04
C PHE A 38 14.67 -7.71 2.30
N PRO A 39 13.80 -8.74 2.34
CA PRO A 39 14.24 -10.13 2.35
C PRO A 39 14.83 -10.52 0.98
N PRO A 40 15.41 -11.72 0.81
CA PRO A 40 15.86 -12.21 -0.50
C PRO A 40 14.74 -12.17 -1.55
N LEU A 41 15.11 -12.04 -2.83
CA LEU A 41 14.15 -11.85 -3.92
C LEU A 41 13.07 -12.95 -3.99
N GLU A 42 13.46 -14.21 -3.77
CA GLU A 42 12.52 -15.34 -3.75
C GLU A 42 11.44 -15.15 -2.67
N GLU A 43 11.85 -14.74 -1.47
CA GLU A 43 10.92 -14.49 -0.37
C GLU A 43 10.05 -13.26 -0.65
N GLN A 44 10.60 -12.21 -1.27
CA GLN A 44 9.82 -11.06 -1.72
C GLN A 44 8.71 -11.47 -2.70
N GLN A 45 9.00 -12.36 -3.64
CA GLN A 45 8.03 -12.87 -4.61
C GLN A 45 6.92 -13.66 -3.92
N ARG A 46 7.26 -14.53 -2.96
CA ARG A 46 6.27 -15.30 -2.19
C ARG A 46 5.36 -14.40 -1.37
N ILE A 47 5.93 -13.43 -0.65
CA ILE A 47 5.16 -12.43 0.10
C ILE A 47 4.24 -11.65 -0.83
N ALA A 48 4.76 -11.18 -1.97
CA ALA A 48 3.98 -10.42 -2.94
C ALA A 48 2.82 -11.23 -3.53
N GLN A 49 3.02 -12.53 -3.82
CA GLN A 49 1.96 -13.41 -4.31
C GLN A 49 0.82 -13.53 -3.30
N VAL A 50 1.13 -13.77 -2.02
CA VAL A 50 0.11 -13.89 -0.97
C VAL A 50 -0.68 -12.59 -0.80
N LEU A 51 0.01 -11.44 -0.76
CA LEU A 51 -0.64 -10.14 -0.64
C LEU A 51 -1.49 -9.79 -1.86
N MET A 52 -1.04 -10.14 -3.06
CA MET A 52 -1.79 -9.92 -4.30
C MET A 52 -3.07 -10.74 -4.34
N LEU A 53 -3.02 -12.02 -3.94
CA LEU A 53 -4.22 -12.85 -3.84
C LEU A 53 -5.26 -12.26 -2.87
N ALA A 54 -4.80 -11.69 -1.73
CA ALA A 54 -5.69 -11.02 -0.79
C ALA A 54 -6.30 -9.74 -1.38
N ASP A 55 -5.52 -8.94 -2.12
CA ASP A 55 -6.04 -7.76 -2.82
C ASP A 55 -7.10 -8.14 -3.86
N ASP A 56 -6.86 -9.19 -4.64
CA ASP A 56 -7.79 -9.68 -5.66
C ASP A 56 -9.13 -10.13 -5.02
N GLU A 57 -9.06 -10.85 -3.90
CA GLU A 57 -10.23 -11.25 -3.12
C GLU A 57 -11.01 -10.03 -2.61
N ILE A 58 -10.31 -9.02 -2.08
CA ILE A 58 -10.93 -7.76 -1.62
C ILE A 58 -11.63 -7.04 -2.77
N ILE A 59 -10.99 -6.98 -3.94
CA ILE A 59 -11.57 -6.33 -5.13
C ILE A 59 -12.84 -7.06 -5.56
N LYS A 60 -12.79 -8.40 -5.63
CA LYS A 60 -13.94 -9.24 -5.98
C LYS A 60 -15.13 -9.00 -5.03
N LEU A 61 -14.89 -9.05 -3.72
CA LEU A 61 -15.93 -8.82 -2.70
C LEU A 61 -16.50 -7.40 -2.77
N LYS A 62 -15.67 -6.38 -3.02
CA LYS A 62 -16.13 -5.00 -3.21
C LYS A 62 -17.04 -4.88 -4.42
N ASN A 63 -16.70 -5.51 -5.54
CA ASN A 63 -17.51 -5.49 -6.75
C ASN A 63 -18.86 -6.18 -6.55
N GLU A 64 -18.89 -7.34 -5.90
CA GLU A 64 -20.12 -8.04 -5.57
C GLU A 64 -21.03 -7.19 -4.65
N LEU A 65 -20.44 -6.56 -3.63
CA LEU A 65 -21.16 -5.67 -2.73
C LEU A 65 -21.76 -4.46 -3.46
N VAL A 66 -21.06 -3.90 -4.45
CA VAL A 66 -21.60 -2.80 -5.28
C VAL A 66 -22.79 -3.29 -6.10
N LEU A 67 -22.69 -4.45 -6.75
CA LEU A 67 -23.77 -5.02 -7.56
C LEU A 67 -25.03 -5.32 -6.72
N LEU A 68 -24.85 -5.89 -5.53
CA LEU A 68 -25.97 -6.16 -4.63
C LEU A 68 -26.65 -4.87 -4.14
N LYS A 69 -25.88 -3.79 -3.94
CA LYS A 69 -26.42 -2.48 -3.56
C LYS A 69 -27.19 -1.81 -4.69
N THR A 70 -26.79 -1.99 -5.94
CA THR A 70 -27.53 -1.45 -7.09
C THR A 70 -28.83 -2.21 -7.32
N GLN A 71 -28.83 -3.54 -7.21
CA GLN A 71 -30.04 -4.36 -7.36
C GLN A 71 -31.10 -4.11 -6.29
N LYS A 72 -30.73 -3.69 -5.08
CA LYS A 72 -31.66 -3.38 -3.99
C LYS A 72 -32.22 -1.94 -4.03
N LYS A 73 -31.71 -1.09 -4.92
CA LYS A 73 -32.16 0.30 -5.08
C LYS A 73 -33.27 0.45 -6.13
N ASP A 74 -33.46 -0.56 -6.97
CA ASP A 74 -34.59 -0.70 -7.90
C ASP A 74 -35.72 -1.51 -7.23
#